data_AF-A0A1Q6XWP3-F1
#
_entry.id   AF-A0A1Q6XWP3-F1
#
_cell.length_a   1.000
_cell.length_b   1.000
_cell.length_c   1.000
_cell.angle_alpha   90.00
_cell.angle_beta   90.00
_cell.angle_gamma   90.00
#
_symmetry.space_group_name_H-M   'P 1'
#
loop_
_entity.id
_entity.type
_entity.pdbx_description
1 polymer ?
#
loop_
_entity_poly.entity_id
_entity_poly.type
_entity_poly.pdbx_seq_one_letter_code
_entity_poly.pdbx_strand_id
1 'polypeptide(L)' 'MNKHQATPSHLFFQFTRDDDSVAAEDGQRHFDLASEPKQIAWYDNCNHELNAQARLDRVTSLWAELGLLRPERGDS' A
#
# COMPACT_ATOMS: atom_id res chain seq x y z
N MET A 1 17.36 6.48 -30.08
CA MET A 1 16.09 6.76 -29.36
C MET A 1 16.33 6.44 -27.88
N ASN A 2 16.57 7.46 -27.05
CA ASN A 2 16.64 7.27 -25.60
C ASN A 2 15.21 7.11 -25.08
N LYS A 3 14.84 5.90 -24.69
CA LYS A 3 13.58 5.65 -23.99
C LYS A 3 13.72 6.29 -22.60
N HIS A 4 12.89 7.28 -22.29
CA HIS A 4 12.68 7.69 -20.91
C HIS A 4 11.97 6.53 -20.20
N GLN A 5 12.73 5.59 -19.62
CA GLN A 5 12.19 4.65 -18.66
C GLN A 5 11.93 5.42 -17.37
N ALA A 6 10.66 5.63 -17.05
CA ALA A 6 10.29 6.04 -15.70
C ALA A 6 10.77 4.96 -14.72
N THR A 7 11.36 5.38 -13.60
CA THR A 7 11.64 4.46 -12.49
C THR A 7 10.32 3.81 -12.09
N PRO A 8 10.25 2.48 -11.95
CA PRO A 8 9.04 1.81 -11.49
C PRO A 8 8.59 2.41 -10.14
N SER A 9 7.34 2.87 -10.07
CA SER A 9 6.76 3.33 -8.80
C SER A 9 6.52 2.13 -7.88
N HIS A 10 6.86 2.25 -6.59
CA HIS A 10 6.52 1.22 -5.62
C HIS A 10 5.00 1.18 -5.42
N LEU A 11 4.41 0.01 -5.62
CA LEU A 11 2.98 -0.20 -5.43
C LEU A 11 2.73 -0.75 -4.02
N PHE A 12 1.87 -0.08 -3.24
CA PHE A 12 1.41 -0.57 -1.95
C PHE A 12 -0.09 -0.87 -1.96
N PHE A 13 -0.42 -2.15 -2.12
CA PHE A 13 -1.79 -2.66 -2.13
C PHE A 13 -2.31 -2.79 -0.69
N GLN A 14 -3.51 -2.24 -0.45
CA GLN A 14 -4.18 -2.29 0.84
C GLN A 14 -5.59 -2.84 0.63
N PHE A 15 -5.84 -4.02 1.19
CA PHE A 15 -7.12 -4.71 1.07
C PHE A 15 -7.62 -5.15 2.43
N THR A 16 -8.91 -5.49 2.48
CA THR A 16 -9.47 -6.25 3.59
C THR A 16 -10.07 -7.56 3.08
N ARG A 17 -10.24 -8.53 3.96
CA ARG A 17 -10.91 -9.81 3.63
C ARG A 17 -12.42 -9.77 3.81
N ASP A 18 -12.92 -8.74 4.47
CA ASP A 18 -14.34 -8.52 4.77
C ASP A 18 -14.96 -7.40 3.91
N ASP A 19 -14.41 -7.16 2.71
CA ASP A 19 -14.93 -6.19 1.75
C ASP A 19 -16.13 -6.79 1.00
N ASP A 20 -17.27 -6.10 1.05
CA ASP A 20 -18.50 -6.56 0.39
C ASP A 20 -18.50 -6.33 -1.13
N SER A 21 -17.57 -5.53 -1.63
CA SER A 21 -17.46 -5.11 -3.04
C SER A 21 -16.29 -5.75 -3.77
N VAL A 22 -15.21 -6.10 -3.07
CA VAL A 22 -13.98 -6.65 -3.63
C VAL A 22 -13.62 -7.97 -2.95
N ALA A 23 -13.74 -9.07 -3.68
CA ALA A 23 -13.33 -10.37 -3.16
C ALA A 23 -11.80 -10.40 -2.89
N ALA A 24 -11.39 -11.11 -1.83
CA ALA A 24 -9.98 -11.23 -1.47
C ALA A 24 -9.14 -11.87 -2.60
N GLU A 25 -9.73 -12.79 -3.35
CA GLU A 25 -9.11 -13.45 -4.50
C GLU A 25 -8.81 -12.44 -5.61
N ASP A 26 -9.69 -11.46 -5.84
CA ASP A 26 -9.45 -10.40 -6.81
C ASP A 26 -8.31 -9.49 -6.34
N GLY A 27 -8.28 -9.12 -5.06
CA GLY A 27 -7.17 -8.35 -4.49
C GLY A 27 -5.83 -9.06 -4.66
N GLN A 28 -5.76 -10.35 -4.36
CA GLN A 28 -4.57 -11.17 -4.56
C GLN A 28 -4.17 -11.24 -6.04
N ARG A 29 -5.14 -11.45 -6.94
CA ARG A 29 -4.88 -11.49 -8.39
C ARG A 29 -4.28 -10.19 -8.92
N HIS A 30 -4.75 -9.03 -8.46
CA HIS A 30 -4.19 -7.73 -8.86
C HIS A 30 -2.74 -7.59 -8.38
N PHE A 31 -2.45 -8.01 -7.15
CA PHE A 31 -1.10 -8.01 -6.61
C PHE A 31 -0.17 -8.92 -7.42
N ASP A 32 -0.59 -10.14 -7.75
CA ASP A 32 0.23 -11.09 -8.51
C ASP A 32 0.59 -10.57 -9.90
N LEU A 33 -0.34 -9.89 -10.58
CA LEU A 33 -0.15 -9.33 -11.92
C LEU A 33 0.71 -8.05 -11.95
N ALA A 34 0.83 -7.34 -10.83
CA ALA A 34 1.61 -6.12 -10.76
C ALA A 34 3.12 -6.36 -10.91
N SER A 35 3.85 -5.41 -11.49
CA SER A 35 5.31 -5.47 -11.56
C SER A 35 5.96 -5.07 -10.23
N GLU A 36 7.19 -5.52 -10.01
CA GLU A 36 8.02 -5.07 -8.89
C GLU A 36 8.54 -3.63 -9.11
N PRO A 37 8.77 -2.86 -8.03
CA PRO A 37 8.59 -3.25 -6.62
C PRO A 37 7.14 -3.11 -6.12
N LYS A 38 6.64 -4.12 -5.40
CA LYS A 38 5.27 -4.13 -4.84
C LYS A 38 5.19 -4.72 -3.43
N GLN A 39 4.18 -4.28 -2.68
CA GLN A 39 3.85 -4.78 -1.35
C GLN A 39 2.33 -4.89 -1.19
N ILE A 40 1.87 -5.81 -0.34
CA ILE A 40 0.47 -6.01 0.00
C ILE A 40 0.29 -6.08 1.51
N ALA A 41 -0.75 -5.42 2.02
CA ALA A 41 -1.21 -5.55 3.39
C ALA A 41 -2.71 -5.89 3.42
N TRP A 42 -3.05 -6.85 4.28
CA TRP A 42 -4.42 -7.27 4.55
C TRP A 42 -4.82 -6.80 5.94
N TYR A 43 -5.90 -6.05 6.01
CA TYR A 43 -6.49 -5.58 7.25
C TYR A 43 -7.76 -6.39 7.55
N ASP A 44 -8.14 -6.49 8.81
CA ASP A 44 -9.34 -7.24 9.23
C ASP A 44 -10.30 -6.30 9.97
N ASN A 45 -11.60 -6.66 9.97
CA ASN A 45 -12.70 -5.97 10.68
C ASN A 45 -12.86 -4.49 10.28
N CYS A 46 -12.79 -4.18 8.99
CA CYS A 46 -12.82 -2.78 8.53
C CYS A 46 -13.58 -2.54 7.23
N ASN A 47 -14.03 -3.59 6.51
CA ASN A 47 -14.71 -3.49 5.22
C ASN A 47 -13.92 -2.55 4.27
N HIS A 48 -14.56 -2.01 3.24
CA HIS A 48 -13.94 -1.16 2.22
C HIS A 48 -13.35 0.16 2.75
N GLU A 49 -13.68 0.59 3.98
CA GLU A 49 -13.18 1.85 4.53
C GLU A 49 -11.71 1.79 4.97
N LEU A 50 -11.22 0.58 5.24
CA LEU A 50 -9.95 0.30 5.90
C LEU A 50 -9.82 0.95 7.31
N ASN A 51 -9.00 0.35 8.17
CA ASN A 51 -8.87 0.81 9.56
C ASN A 51 -7.77 1.88 9.74
N ALA A 52 -7.65 2.39 10.96
CA ALA A 52 -6.64 3.40 11.31
C ALA A 52 -5.20 2.90 11.05
N GLN A 53 -4.94 1.61 11.20
CA GLN A 53 -3.62 1.02 10.93
C GLN A 53 -3.28 1.15 9.44
N ALA A 54 -4.22 0.85 8.55
CA ALA A 54 -4.02 1.01 7.11
C ALA A 54 -3.63 2.44 6.72
N ARG A 55 -4.24 3.44 7.37
CA ARG A 55 -3.89 4.86 7.14
C ARG A 55 -2.46 5.17 7.58
N LEU A 56 -2.04 4.66 8.73
CA LEU A 56 -0.67 4.84 9.23
C LEU A 56 0.36 4.18 8.31
N ASP A 57 0.07 2.96 7.85
CA ASP A 57 0.95 2.23 6.94
C ASP A 57 1.04 2.93 5.60
N ARG A 58 -0.08 3.42 5.05
CA ARG A 58 -0.10 4.22 3.81
C ARG A 58 0.79 5.45 3.91
N VAL A 59 0.70 6.21 5.00
CA VAL A 59 1.53 7.40 5.23
C VAL A 59 3.00 7.00 5.37
N THR A 60 3.29 5.93 6.11
CA THR A 60 4.66 5.43 6.31
C THR A 60 5.30 5.00 4.99
N SER A 61 4.58 4.23 4.16
CA SER A 61 5.05 3.83 2.83
C SER A 61 5.28 5.05 1.93
N LEU A 62 4.35 6.01 1.90
CA LEU A 62 4.51 7.22 1.11
C LEU A 62 5.73 8.04 1.56
N TRP A 63 5.99 8.14 2.86
CA TRP A 63 7.17 8.84 3.37
C TRP A 63 8.47 8.16 2.99
N ALA A 64 8.53 6.82 3.05
CA ALA A 64 9.67 6.07 2.57
C ALA A 64 9.93 6.33 1.08
N GLU A 65 8.89 6.33 0.25
CA GLU A 65 9.00 6.64 -1.18
C GLU A 65 9.50 8.05 -1.47
N LEU A 66 9.06 9.02 -0.66
CA LEU A 66 9.45 10.42 -0.80
C LEU A 66 10.79 10.74 -0.15
N GLY A 67 11.44 9.78 0.53
CA GLY A 67 12.67 10.01 1.28
C GLY A 67 12.49 10.95 2.48
N LEU A 68 11.26 11.08 2.99
CA LEU A 68 10.93 11.90 4.14
C LEU A 68 11.16 11.07 5.40
N LEU A 69 12.23 11.36 6.14
CA LEU A 69 12.52 10.69 7.41
C LEU A 69 11.30 10.77 8.34
N ARG A 70 11.00 9.66 9.03
CA ARG A 70 9.98 9.60 10.08
C ARG A 70 10.26 10.72 11.09
N PRO A 71 9.29 11.56 11.49
CA PRO A 71 9.44 12.38 12.67
C PRO A 71 9.67 11.40 13.81
N GLU A 72 10.84 11.54 14.44
CA GLU A 72 11.07 11.06 15.80
C GLU A 72 9.78 11.32 16.58
N ARG A 73 9.20 10.30 17.21
CA ARG A 73 8.11 10.54 18.16
C ARG A 73 8.70 11.46 19.21
N GLY A 74 8.30 12.73 19.17
CA GLY A 74 8.57 13.65 20.25
C GLY A 74 7.79 13.14 21.44
N ASP A 75 8.41 12.27 22.24
CA ASP A 75 7.93 11.96 23.57
C ASP A 75 8.06 13.26 24.39
N SER A 76 6.92 13.84 24.76
CA SER A 76 6.81 14.94 25.74
C SER A 76 5.62 14.67 26.63
#